data_AF-A0A746XA83-F1
#
_entry.id   AF-A0A746XA83-F1
#
_cell.length_a   1.000
_cell.length_b   1.000
_cell.length_c   1.000
_cell.angle_alpha   90.00
_cell.angle_beta   90.00
_cell.angle_gamma   90.00
#
_symmetry.space_group_name_H-M   'P 1'
#
loop_
_entity.id
_entity.type
_entity.pdbx_description
1 polymer ?
#
loop_
_entity_poly.entity_id
_entity_poly.type
_entity_poly.pdbx_seq_one_letter_code
_entity_poly.pdbx_strand_id
1 'polypeptide(L)'
;MISGILASPGIAFGKALLLKEDEIVIDRKKISADKVDQEVERFLSGRAKASAQLEAIKTKAGETFGEEKEAIFEGHIMLLEDEELEQEIIALIKDKHMTADAAAHEVIEGQATALEELDDEYLKERAADVRDIGKRLLRNILGLAIIDLSAIQEEVILVAADLTPSETAQLNLQKVLGFITDAGGRTSHTSIMARSLELPAIVGTGSVTAQVKNGDYLILDAVNNQVYVNPTNDVIEQLRAVQEQVATEKAELAKLKDLPAITLDGHQVEVCANIGTVRDVEGAERNGAEGVGLYRTEFLFMDRDALPTEEEQFAAYKAVAEACGSQAVIVRTMDIGGDKELPYMNFPKEENPFLGWRAVRIAMDRKEILRDQVRAILRASAFGKLRIMFPMIISVEEVRALRKEIEIYKQELRDEGKAFDESIEIGVMVETPAAATIARHLAKEVDFFSIGTNDLTQYTLAVDRGNDMISHLYQPMSPSVLNLIKQVIDASHAEGKWTGMCGELAGDERATLLLLGMGLDEFSMSAISIPRIKKIIRNTNFEDA
;
A
#
# COMPACT_ATOMS: atom_id res chain seq x y z
N MET A 1 -11.99 -23.07 17.42
CA MET A 1 -11.30 -21.77 17.39
C MET A 1 -11.07 -21.43 15.94
N ILE A 2 -11.51 -20.25 15.52
CA ILE A 2 -11.38 -19.80 14.13
C ILE A 2 -10.18 -18.86 14.08
N SER A 3 -9.30 -19.06 13.11
CA SER A 3 -8.10 -18.24 12.86
C SER A 3 -7.95 -18.04 11.36
N GLY A 4 -7.28 -16.98 10.94
CA GLY A 4 -7.02 -16.70 9.53
C GLY A 4 -5.69 -15.98 9.35
N ILE A 5 -5.70 -14.95 8.52
CA ILE A 5 -4.58 -14.06 8.26
C ILE A 5 -4.93 -12.70 8.88
N LEU A 6 -4.04 -12.18 9.72
CA LEU A 6 -4.19 -10.84 10.30
C LEU A 6 -4.07 -9.77 9.21
N ALA A 7 -5.15 -9.05 8.95
CA ALA A 7 -5.17 -7.93 8.00
C ALA A 7 -4.91 -6.61 8.73
N SER A 8 -5.65 -6.34 9.80
CA SER A 8 -5.55 -5.10 10.57
C SER A 8 -5.71 -5.38 12.07
N PRO A 9 -4.81 -4.87 12.93
CA PRO A 9 -4.77 -5.22 14.34
C PRO A 9 -5.87 -4.53 15.15
N GLY A 10 -6.35 -5.21 16.20
CA GLY A 10 -7.26 -4.65 17.19
C GLY A 10 -8.24 -5.68 17.74
N ILE A 11 -9.08 -5.27 18.70
CA ILE A 11 -10.07 -6.15 19.34
C ILE A 11 -11.45 -5.51 19.25
N ALA A 12 -12.40 -6.22 18.63
CA ALA A 12 -13.79 -5.80 18.49
C ALA A 12 -14.74 -6.77 19.17
N PHE A 13 -15.79 -6.23 19.78
CA PHE A 13 -16.86 -6.96 20.45
C PHE A 13 -18.18 -6.56 19.83
N GLY A 14 -18.93 -7.51 19.28
CA GLY A 14 -20.17 -7.16 18.58
C GLY A 14 -20.96 -8.37 18.16
N LYS A 15 -22.19 -8.13 17.70
CA LYS A 15 -22.98 -9.19 17.08
C LYS A 15 -22.49 -9.43 15.66
N ALA A 16 -22.48 -10.68 15.23
CA ALA A 16 -22.21 -11.06 13.86
C ALA A 16 -23.30 -10.53 12.94
N LEU A 17 -22.92 -9.78 11.91
CA LEU A 17 -23.74 -9.54 10.74
C LEU A 17 -23.23 -10.43 9.62
N LEU A 18 -23.94 -11.53 9.35
CA LEU A 18 -23.56 -12.45 8.28
C LEU A 18 -24.11 -11.94 6.95
N LEU A 19 -23.20 -11.59 6.04
CA LEU A 19 -23.53 -11.33 4.64
C LEU A 19 -23.84 -12.65 3.96
N LYS A 20 -25.14 -12.95 3.86
CA LYS A 20 -25.63 -14.04 3.01
C LYS A 20 -25.86 -13.49 1.62
N GLU A 21 -25.06 -13.96 0.67
CA GLU A 21 -25.37 -13.75 -0.73
C GLU A 21 -26.50 -14.72 -1.13
N ASP A 22 -27.63 -14.18 -1.59
CA ASP A 22 -28.61 -15.00 -2.29
C ASP A 22 -27.98 -15.50 -3.60
N GLU A 23 -28.08 -16.81 -3.84
CA GLU A 23 -27.49 -17.45 -5.02
C GLU A 23 -28.21 -16.95 -6.29
N ILE A 24 -27.41 -16.46 -7.24
CA ILE A 24 -27.92 -15.97 -8.52
C ILE A 24 -28.28 -17.18 -9.39
N VAL A 25 -29.56 -17.48 -9.50
CA VAL A 25 -30.06 -18.55 -10.38
C VAL A 25 -30.32 -17.98 -11.77
N ILE A 26 -29.50 -18.40 -12.74
CA ILE A 26 -29.57 -17.95 -14.13
C ILE A 26 -30.54 -18.83 -14.93
N ASP A 27 -31.54 -18.23 -15.58
CA ASP A 27 -32.48 -18.98 -16.43
C ASP A 27 -31.92 -19.18 -17.84
N ARG A 28 -31.34 -20.35 -18.11
CA ARG A 28 -30.77 -20.67 -19.44
C ARG A 28 -31.81 -21.12 -20.47
N LYS A 29 -33.12 -20.97 -20.20
CA LYS A 29 -34.17 -21.33 -21.17
C LYS A 29 -34.23 -20.29 -22.28
N LYS A 30 -34.45 -20.75 -23.52
CA LYS A 30 -34.67 -19.85 -24.65
C LYS A 30 -35.99 -19.11 -24.50
N ILE A 31 -35.98 -17.81 -24.79
CA ILE A 31 -37.18 -16.98 -24.79
C ILE A 31 -37.93 -17.08 -26.12
N SER A 32 -39.23 -16.79 -26.10
CA SER A 32 -40.03 -16.63 -27.32
C SER A 32 -39.75 -15.27 -27.97
N ALA A 33 -39.91 -15.17 -29.29
CA ALA A 33 -39.70 -13.92 -30.03
C ALA A 33 -40.50 -12.73 -29.44
N ASP A 34 -41.72 -12.97 -28.95
CA ASP A 34 -42.57 -11.93 -28.34
C ASP A 34 -42.02 -11.36 -27.01
N LYS A 35 -41.01 -12.00 -26.42
CA LYS A 35 -40.37 -11.57 -25.16
C LYS A 35 -39.03 -10.87 -25.35
N VAL A 36 -38.53 -10.81 -26.59
CA VAL A 36 -37.21 -10.21 -26.89
C VAL A 36 -37.16 -8.75 -26.44
N ASP A 37 -38.14 -7.93 -26.83
CA ASP A 37 -38.18 -6.51 -26.44
C ASP A 37 -38.33 -6.33 -24.92
N GLN A 38 -39.05 -7.24 -24.25
CA GLN A 38 -39.20 -7.22 -22.78
C GLN A 38 -37.89 -7.53 -22.07
N GLU A 39 -37.12 -8.50 -22.55
CA GLU A 39 -35.83 -8.85 -21.96
C GLU A 39 -34.76 -7.77 -22.24
N VAL A 40 -34.79 -7.13 -23.41
CA VAL A 40 -33.95 -5.95 -23.69
C VAL A 40 -34.27 -4.81 -22.72
N GLU A 41 -35.54 -4.46 -22.54
CA GLU A 41 -35.94 -3.42 -21.58
C GLU A 41 -35.58 -3.81 -20.14
N ARG A 42 -35.72 -5.09 -19.79
CA ARG A 42 -35.35 -5.61 -18.47
C ARG A 42 -33.85 -5.47 -18.20
N PHE A 43 -33.01 -5.75 -19.20
CA PHE A 43 -31.57 -5.50 -19.14
C PHE A 43 -31.27 -4.01 -18.96
N LEU A 44 -31.83 -3.14 -19.81
CA LEU A 44 -31.59 -1.69 -19.75
C LEU A 44 -32.03 -1.10 -18.41
N SER A 45 -33.19 -1.51 -17.90
CA SER A 45 -33.67 -1.09 -16.57
C SER A 45 -32.78 -1.60 -15.44
N GLY A 46 -32.29 -2.84 -15.55
CA GLY A 46 -31.33 -3.42 -14.59
C GLY A 46 -30.00 -2.67 -14.58
N ARG A 47 -29.47 -2.34 -15.76
CA ARG A 47 -28.25 -1.54 -15.94
C ARG A 47 -28.42 -0.13 -15.40
N ALA A 48 -29.53 0.55 -15.69
CA ALA A 48 -29.81 1.89 -15.18
C ALA A 48 -29.87 1.92 -13.64
N LYS A 49 -30.45 0.89 -13.01
CA LYS A 49 -30.42 0.75 -11.53
C LYS A 49 -29.03 0.50 -11.00
N ALA A 50 -28.24 -0.35 -11.66
CA ALA A 50 -26.86 -0.62 -11.27
C ALA A 50 -25.98 0.64 -11.38
N SER A 51 -26.10 1.41 -12.47
CA SER A 51 -25.40 2.68 -12.68
C SER A 51 -25.78 3.70 -11.59
N ALA A 52 -27.08 3.90 -11.32
CA ALA A 52 -27.53 4.81 -10.26
C ALA A 52 -27.02 4.42 -8.85
N GLN A 53 -26.89 3.11 -8.57
CA GLN A 53 -26.30 2.63 -7.33
C GLN A 53 -24.79 2.89 -7.27
N LEU A 54 -24.06 2.64 -8.35
CA LEU A 54 -22.62 2.90 -8.43
C LEU A 54 -22.31 4.39 -8.31
N GLU A 55 -23.13 5.27 -8.87
CA GLU A 55 -22.98 6.73 -8.71
C GLU A 55 -23.13 7.17 -7.24
N ALA A 56 -24.08 6.58 -6.52
CA ALA A 56 -24.24 6.84 -5.10
C ALA A 56 -23.03 6.33 -4.28
N ILE A 57 -22.46 5.19 -4.67
CA ILE A 57 -21.24 4.62 -4.06
C ILE A 57 -20.05 5.53 -4.33
N LYS A 58 -19.85 5.92 -5.59
CA LYS A 58 -18.79 6.82 -6.04
C LYS A 58 -18.79 8.11 -5.22
N THR A 59 -19.94 8.79 -5.16
CA THR A 59 -20.09 10.05 -4.41
C THR A 59 -19.69 9.86 -2.94
N LYS A 60 -20.20 8.80 -2.30
CA LYS A 60 -19.91 8.50 -0.89
C LYS A 60 -18.45 8.11 -0.67
N ALA A 61 -17.85 7.41 -1.63
CA ALA A 61 -16.45 7.04 -1.58
C ALA A 61 -15.54 8.27 -1.67
N GLY A 62 -15.87 9.22 -2.55
CA GLY A 62 -15.19 10.52 -2.64
C GLY A 62 -15.28 11.32 -1.34
N GLU A 63 -16.46 11.39 -0.72
CA GLU A 63 -16.66 12.08 0.57
C GLU A 63 -15.93 11.40 1.75
N THR A 64 -15.92 10.07 1.78
CA THR A 64 -15.45 9.29 2.95
C THR A 64 -13.96 8.95 2.86
N PHE A 65 -13.45 8.65 1.67
CA PHE A 65 -12.08 8.14 1.45
C PHE A 65 -11.26 8.99 0.48
N GLY A 66 -11.86 9.97 -0.19
CA GLY A 66 -11.19 10.88 -1.11
C GLY A 66 -11.23 10.48 -2.59
N GLU A 67 -10.76 11.40 -3.43
CA GLU A 67 -10.89 11.38 -4.91
C GLU A 67 -10.26 10.15 -5.59
N GLU A 68 -9.21 9.57 -4.99
CA GLU A 68 -8.55 8.37 -5.54
C GLU A 68 -9.47 7.14 -5.49
N LYS A 69 -10.26 6.99 -4.43
CA LYS A 69 -11.20 5.87 -4.30
C LYS A 69 -12.49 6.12 -5.08
N GLU A 70 -12.81 7.38 -5.35
CA GLU A 70 -13.86 7.77 -6.28
C GLU A 70 -13.56 7.29 -7.71
N ALA A 71 -12.32 7.46 -8.17
CA ALA A 71 -11.89 7.08 -9.51
C ALA A 71 -12.06 5.59 -9.85
N ILE A 72 -11.98 4.70 -8.84
CA ILE A 72 -12.24 3.27 -9.01
C ILE A 72 -13.69 3.05 -9.47
N PHE A 73 -14.64 3.69 -8.81
CA PHE A 73 -16.06 3.56 -9.14
C PHE A 73 -16.43 4.26 -10.44
N GLU A 74 -15.71 5.33 -10.81
CA GLU A 74 -15.82 5.92 -12.15
C GLU A 74 -15.47 4.88 -13.23
N GLY A 75 -14.36 4.16 -13.06
CA GLY A 75 -13.98 3.06 -13.95
C GLY A 75 -15.05 1.95 -14.01
N HIS A 76 -15.66 1.61 -12.88
CA HIS A 76 -16.75 0.62 -12.84
C HIS A 76 -18.00 1.09 -13.59
N ILE A 77 -18.35 2.36 -13.47
CA ILE A 77 -19.48 2.95 -14.22
C ILE A 77 -19.17 2.95 -15.71
N MET A 78 -17.95 3.35 -16.12
CA MET A 78 -17.54 3.35 -17.52
C MET A 78 -17.60 1.94 -18.14
N LEU A 79 -17.16 0.91 -17.42
CA LEU A 79 -17.26 -0.50 -17.87
C LEU A 79 -18.70 -0.97 -17.96
N LEU A 80 -19.54 -0.63 -16.98
CA LEU A 80 -20.97 -0.95 -17.02
C LEU A 80 -21.68 -0.23 -18.17
N GLU A 81 -21.24 0.98 -18.49
CA GLU A 81 -21.83 1.85 -19.49
C GLU A 81 -21.23 1.69 -20.90
N ASP A 82 -20.29 0.76 -21.08
CA ASP A 82 -19.68 0.47 -22.36
C ASP A 82 -20.71 0.07 -23.45
N GLU A 83 -20.62 0.74 -24.61
CA GLU A 83 -21.47 0.48 -25.75
C GLU A 83 -21.20 -0.92 -26.34
N GLU A 84 -19.96 -1.41 -26.32
CA GLU A 84 -19.65 -2.75 -26.83
C GLU A 84 -20.34 -3.83 -25.98
N LEU A 85 -20.23 -3.73 -24.66
CA LEU A 85 -20.92 -4.62 -23.72
C LEU A 85 -22.44 -4.58 -23.91
N GLU A 86 -23.02 -3.39 -24.10
CA GLU A 86 -24.45 -3.24 -24.38
C GLU A 86 -24.86 -3.99 -25.66
N GLN A 87 -24.14 -3.75 -26.76
CA GLN A 87 -24.48 -4.34 -28.06
C GLN A 87 -24.32 -5.87 -28.04
N GLU A 88 -23.28 -6.40 -27.39
CA GLU A 88 -23.09 -7.83 -27.27
C GLU A 88 -24.23 -8.52 -26.50
N ILE A 89 -24.63 -7.95 -25.35
CA ILE A 89 -25.72 -8.50 -24.55
C ILE A 89 -27.04 -8.44 -25.35
N ILE A 90 -27.34 -7.30 -25.99
CA ILE A 90 -28.55 -7.14 -26.80
C ILE A 90 -28.55 -8.12 -27.99
N ALA A 91 -27.39 -8.34 -28.63
CA ALA A 91 -27.25 -9.28 -29.73
C ALA A 91 -27.54 -10.73 -29.26
N LEU A 92 -27.03 -11.15 -28.11
CA LEU A 92 -27.34 -12.48 -27.56
C LEU A 92 -28.83 -12.65 -27.24
N ILE A 93 -29.49 -11.62 -26.71
CA ILE A 93 -30.93 -11.65 -26.45
C ILE A 93 -31.72 -11.75 -27.76
N LYS A 94 -31.40 -10.94 -28.77
CA LYS A 94 -32.13 -10.88 -30.05
C LYS A 94 -31.85 -12.08 -30.96
N ASP A 95 -30.60 -12.44 -31.14
CA ASP A 95 -30.18 -13.44 -32.13
C ASP A 95 -30.27 -14.85 -31.54
N LYS A 96 -29.74 -15.06 -30.32
CA LYS A 96 -29.74 -16.38 -29.67
C LYS A 96 -30.97 -16.66 -28.82
N HIS A 97 -31.87 -15.69 -28.66
CA HIS A 97 -33.08 -15.80 -27.83
C HIS A 97 -32.77 -16.22 -26.39
N MET A 98 -31.78 -15.58 -25.78
CA MET A 98 -31.41 -15.77 -24.38
C MET A 98 -32.18 -14.81 -23.47
N THR A 99 -32.34 -15.14 -22.19
CA THR A 99 -32.84 -14.18 -21.19
C THR A 99 -31.78 -13.11 -20.88
N ALA A 100 -32.19 -11.98 -20.34
CA ALA A 100 -31.30 -10.86 -20.00
C ALA A 100 -30.18 -11.26 -19.03
N ASP A 101 -30.50 -12.07 -18.02
CA ASP A 101 -29.55 -12.58 -17.03
C ASP A 101 -28.57 -13.58 -17.64
N ALA A 102 -29.02 -14.49 -18.52
CA ALA A 102 -28.13 -15.45 -19.17
C ALA A 102 -27.19 -14.77 -20.18
N ALA A 103 -27.69 -13.80 -20.94
CA ALA A 103 -26.89 -13.03 -21.89
C ALA A 103 -25.85 -12.15 -21.17
N ALA A 104 -26.26 -11.42 -20.13
CA ALA A 104 -25.36 -10.59 -19.34
C ALA A 104 -24.25 -11.43 -18.66
N HIS A 105 -24.61 -12.59 -18.10
CA HIS A 105 -23.62 -13.48 -17.49
C HIS A 105 -22.62 -14.02 -18.52
N GLU A 106 -23.06 -14.42 -19.72
CA GLU A 106 -22.16 -14.94 -20.77
C GLU A 106 -21.13 -13.89 -21.21
N VAL A 107 -21.55 -12.65 -21.42
CA VAL A 107 -20.65 -11.55 -21.83
C VAL A 107 -19.66 -11.19 -20.73
N ILE A 108 -20.16 -10.99 -19.50
CA ILE A 108 -19.32 -10.56 -18.38
C ILE A 108 -18.32 -11.65 -17.98
N GLU A 109 -18.75 -12.91 -17.92
CA GLU A 109 -17.84 -14.02 -17.62
C GLU A 109 -16.81 -14.21 -18.74
N GLY A 110 -17.21 -13.99 -20.00
CA GLY A 110 -16.30 -14.00 -21.15
C GLY A 110 -15.20 -12.93 -21.04
N GLN A 111 -15.57 -11.69 -20.72
CA GLN A 111 -14.61 -10.60 -20.51
C GLN A 111 -13.69 -10.86 -19.30
N ALA A 112 -14.25 -11.30 -18.17
CA ALA A 112 -13.46 -11.61 -16.98
C ALA A 112 -12.46 -12.76 -17.23
N THR A 113 -12.89 -13.82 -17.91
CA THR A 113 -12.02 -14.96 -18.26
C THR A 113 -10.89 -14.51 -19.20
N ALA A 114 -11.21 -13.68 -20.20
CA ALA A 114 -10.21 -13.14 -21.11
C ALA A 114 -9.15 -12.29 -20.39
N LEU A 115 -9.54 -11.56 -19.33
CA LEU A 115 -8.62 -10.81 -18.48
C LEU A 115 -7.76 -11.72 -17.58
N GLU A 116 -8.32 -12.81 -17.04
CA GLU A 116 -7.57 -13.76 -16.20
C GLU A 116 -6.53 -14.59 -16.97
N GLU A 117 -6.80 -14.87 -18.24
CA GLU A 117 -5.87 -15.57 -19.13
C GLU A 117 -4.63 -14.73 -19.46
N LEU A 118 -4.66 -13.42 -19.19
CA LEU A 118 -3.51 -12.54 -19.34
C LEU A 118 -2.53 -12.77 -18.18
N ASP A 119 -1.24 -12.86 -18.51
CA ASP A 119 -0.17 -13.06 -17.53
C ASP A 119 0.26 -11.72 -16.91
N ASP A 120 -0.68 -11.08 -16.21
CA ASP A 120 -0.54 -9.78 -15.54
C ASP A 120 -1.42 -9.78 -14.28
N GLU A 121 -0.81 -9.57 -13.10
CA GLU A 121 -1.54 -9.58 -11.82
C GLU A 121 -2.56 -8.43 -11.70
N TYR A 122 -2.26 -7.25 -12.24
CA TYR A 122 -3.17 -6.10 -12.22
C TYR A 122 -4.41 -6.35 -13.08
N LEU A 123 -4.23 -6.98 -14.25
CA LEU A 123 -5.37 -7.36 -15.11
C LEU A 123 -6.20 -8.51 -14.51
N LYS A 124 -5.57 -9.44 -13.78
CA LYS A 124 -6.29 -10.45 -12.99
C LYS A 124 -7.11 -9.83 -11.86
N GLU A 125 -6.61 -8.80 -11.20
CA GLU A 125 -7.40 -8.05 -10.22
C GLU A 125 -8.59 -7.33 -10.88
N ARG A 126 -8.40 -6.71 -12.05
CA ARG A 126 -9.52 -6.12 -12.82
C ARG A 126 -10.57 -7.15 -13.23
N ALA A 127 -10.20 -8.41 -13.46
CA ALA A 127 -11.18 -9.45 -13.75
C ALA A 127 -12.15 -9.67 -12.58
N ALA A 128 -11.69 -9.52 -11.33
CA ALA A 128 -12.55 -9.57 -10.15
C ALA A 128 -13.53 -8.38 -10.11
N ASP A 129 -13.07 -7.18 -10.49
CA ASP A 129 -13.91 -5.98 -10.58
C ASP A 129 -15.01 -6.13 -11.64
N VAL A 130 -14.66 -6.65 -12.82
CA VAL A 130 -15.63 -6.96 -13.89
C VAL A 130 -16.70 -7.94 -13.40
N ARG A 131 -16.30 -8.98 -12.64
CA ARG A 131 -17.27 -9.90 -12.03
C ARG A 131 -18.11 -9.26 -10.93
N ASP A 132 -17.58 -8.34 -10.14
CA ASP A 132 -18.36 -7.59 -9.13
C ASP A 132 -19.46 -6.76 -9.80
N ILE A 133 -19.10 -6.01 -10.85
CA ILE A 133 -20.06 -5.24 -11.67
C ILE A 133 -21.10 -6.19 -12.27
N GLY A 134 -20.67 -7.34 -12.78
CA GLY A 134 -21.56 -8.36 -13.32
C GLY A 134 -22.56 -8.91 -12.32
N LYS A 135 -22.11 -9.28 -11.12
CA LYS A 135 -22.99 -9.73 -10.04
C LYS A 135 -24.02 -8.66 -9.70
N ARG A 136 -23.61 -7.39 -9.61
CA ARG A 136 -24.51 -6.26 -9.34
C ARG A 136 -25.54 -6.06 -10.46
N LEU A 137 -25.12 -6.17 -11.72
CA LEU A 137 -26.01 -6.09 -12.87
C LEU A 137 -27.05 -7.21 -12.86
N LEU A 138 -26.61 -8.45 -12.66
CA LEU A 138 -27.49 -9.62 -12.59
C LEU A 138 -28.51 -9.52 -11.46
N ARG A 139 -28.10 -9.06 -10.26
CA ARG A 139 -29.01 -8.83 -9.14
C ARG A 139 -30.10 -7.80 -9.50
N ASN A 140 -29.72 -6.71 -10.16
CA ASN A 140 -30.68 -5.68 -10.59
C ASN A 140 -31.63 -6.19 -11.70
N ILE A 141 -31.16 -7.02 -12.63
CA ILE A 141 -31.99 -7.67 -13.68
C ILE A 141 -33.00 -8.65 -13.07
N LEU A 142 -32.56 -9.43 -12.08
CA LEU A 142 -33.37 -10.42 -11.39
C LEU A 142 -34.28 -9.80 -10.31
N GLY A 143 -34.06 -8.53 -9.96
CA GLY A 143 -34.81 -7.85 -8.89
C GLY A 143 -34.47 -8.37 -7.50
N LEU A 144 -33.28 -8.94 -7.32
CA LEU A 144 -32.78 -9.40 -6.02
C LEU A 144 -32.40 -8.19 -5.16
N ALA A 145 -32.62 -8.29 -3.85
CA ALA A 145 -32.22 -7.25 -2.92
C ALA A 145 -30.69 -7.18 -2.84
N ILE A 146 -30.15 -5.97 -2.91
CA ILE A 146 -28.73 -5.71 -2.65
C ILE A 146 -28.65 -5.23 -1.21
N ILE A 147 -27.82 -5.89 -0.41
CA ILE A 147 -27.62 -5.51 0.99
C ILE A 147 -26.85 -4.19 1.01
N ASP A 148 -27.48 -3.14 1.51
CA ASP A 148 -26.83 -1.84 1.71
C ASP A 148 -26.11 -1.84 3.07
N LEU A 149 -24.79 -2.02 3.03
CA LEU A 149 -23.92 -1.99 4.21
C LEU A 149 -23.88 -0.62 4.89
N SER A 150 -24.33 0.43 4.21
CA SER A 150 -24.36 1.76 4.80
C SER A 150 -25.59 2.00 5.68
N ALA A 151 -26.64 1.21 5.49
CA ALA A 151 -27.89 1.27 6.25
C ALA A 151 -27.85 0.49 7.59
N ILE A 152 -26.68 -0.04 7.97
CA ILE A 152 -26.50 -0.73 9.26
C ILE A 152 -26.76 0.25 10.41
N GLN A 153 -27.67 -0.11 11.33
CA GLN A 153 -28.12 0.76 12.42
C GLN A 153 -27.50 0.41 13.78
N GLU A 154 -27.16 -0.86 14.00
CA GLU A 154 -26.54 -1.37 15.24
C GLU A 154 -25.04 -1.59 15.06
N GLU A 155 -24.29 -1.60 16.16
CA GLU A 155 -22.88 -1.97 16.15
C GLU A 155 -22.70 -3.47 15.90
N VAL A 156 -21.97 -3.83 14.84
CA VAL A 156 -21.82 -5.22 14.36
C VAL A 156 -20.41 -5.54 13.94
N ILE A 157 -20.06 -6.82 13.98
CA ILE A 157 -18.88 -7.41 13.34
C ILE A 157 -19.35 -8.07 12.06
N LEU A 158 -18.82 -7.64 10.92
CA LEU A 158 -19.22 -8.15 9.62
C LEU A 158 -18.57 -9.51 9.34
N VAL A 159 -19.35 -10.47 8.87
CA VAL A 159 -18.85 -11.80 8.50
C VAL A 159 -19.30 -12.10 7.08
N ALA A 160 -18.35 -12.39 6.19
CA ALA A 160 -18.62 -12.60 4.77
C ALA A 160 -17.72 -13.69 4.17
N ALA A 161 -18.09 -14.22 3.00
CA ALA A 161 -17.20 -15.11 2.27
C ALA A 161 -16.00 -14.32 1.73
N ASP A 162 -16.30 -13.16 1.15
CA ASP A 162 -15.35 -12.16 0.71
C ASP A 162 -16.01 -10.78 0.83
N LEU A 163 -15.22 -9.72 0.73
CA LEU A 163 -15.68 -8.33 0.76
C LEU A 163 -15.14 -7.61 -0.47
N THR A 164 -16.04 -7.20 -1.36
CA THR A 164 -15.62 -6.50 -2.59
C THR A 164 -15.21 -5.06 -2.26
N PRO A 165 -14.45 -4.39 -3.14
CA PRO A 165 -14.12 -2.97 -2.97
C PRO A 165 -15.37 -2.10 -2.84
N SER A 166 -16.41 -2.40 -3.63
CA SER A 166 -17.72 -1.74 -3.58
C SER A 166 -18.37 -1.84 -2.20
N GLU A 167 -18.32 -3.03 -1.60
CA GLU A 167 -18.90 -3.27 -0.27
C GLU A 167 -18.10 -2.60 0.83
N THR A 168 -16.77 -2.65 0.73
CA THR A 168 -15.86 -2.03 1.72
C THR A 168 -16.02 -0.51 1.73
N ALA A 169 -16.20 0.13 0.57
CA ALA A 169 -16.46 1.57 0.46
C ALA A 169 -17.83 1.99 1.02
N GLN A 170 -18.81 1.08 1.04
CA GLN A 170 -20.12 1.36 1.62
C GLN A 170 -20.19 1.17 3.14
N LEU A 171 -19.12 0.66 3.77
CA LEU A 171 -19.12 0.37 5.20
C LEU A 171 -19.45 1.60 6.03
N ASN A 172 -20.46 1.49 6.88
CA ASN A 172 -20.70 2.48 7.91
C ASN A 172 -19.65 2.34 9.02
N LEU A 173 -18.57 3.13 8.93
CA LEU A 173 -17.43 3.11 9.85
C LEU A 173 -17.81 3.34 11.33
N GLN A 174 -18.96 3.96 11.60
CA GLN A 174 -19.43 4.16 12.98
C GLN A 174 -20.11 2.93 13.58
N LYS A 175 -20.52 1.98 12.75
CA LYS A 175 -21.35 0.82 13.14
C LYS A 175 -20.65 -0.50 12.92
N VAL A 176 -19.79 -0.60 11.92
CA VAL A 176 -18.98 -1.80 11.71
C VAL A 176 -17.74 -1.70 12.57
N LEU A 177 -17.66 -2.55 13.61
CA LEU A 177 -16.54 -2.55 14.56
C LEU A 177 -15.34 -3.36 14.06
N GLY A 178 -15.51 -4.12 12.99
CA GLY A 178 -14.48 -4.98 12.38
C GLY A 178 -15.12 -6.00 11.44
N PHE A 179 -14.31 -6.74 10.70
CA PHE A 179 -14.82 -7.74 9.76
C PHE A 179 -13.96 -9.01 9.66
N ILE A 180 -14.59 -10.09 9.20
CA ILE A 180 -13.99 -11.42 9.07
C ILE A 180 -14.42 -12.04 7.74
N THR A 181 -13.46 -12.52 6.95
CA THR A 181 -13.74 -13.16 5.65
C THR A 181 -13.18 -14.58 5.52
N ASP A 182 -13.84 -15.40 4.71
CA ASP A 182 -13.34 -16.75 4.35
C ASP A 182 -12.16 -16.66 3.38
N ALA A 183 -12.27 -15.77 2.39
CA ALA A 183 -11.27 -15.48 1.38
C ALA A 183 -10.46 -14.21 1.72
N GLY A 184 -9.44 -13.92 0.91
CA GLY A 184 -8.59 -12.74 1.05
C GLY A 184 -7.21 -13.03 1.64
N GLY A 185 -6.22 -12.27 1.18
CA GLY A 185 -4.83 -12.34 1.63
C GLY A 185 -4.41 -11.06 2.36
N ARG A 186 -3.23 -11.07 3.00
CA ARG A 186 -2.71 -9.91 3.74
C ARG A 186 -2.58 -8.67 2.85
N THR A 187 -2.26 -8.85 1.57
CA THR A 187 -2.06 -7.79 0.57
C THR A 187 -3.31 -7.43 -0.21
N SER A 188 -4.46 -8.08 0.02
CA SER A 188 -5.67 -7.76 -0.74
C SER A 188 -6.14 -6.32 -0.50
N HIS A 189 -6.85 -5.76 -1.49
CA HIS A 189 -7.47 -4.43 -1.42
C HIS A 189 -8.29 -4.23 -0.12
N THR A 190 -9.08 -5.23 0.27
CA THR A 190 -9.86 -5.26 1.52
C THR A 190 -8.97 -5.16 2.75
N SER A 191 -7.83 -5.87 2.77
CA SER A 191 -6.86 -5.84 3.88
C SER A 191 -6.09 -4.53 3.98
N ILE A 192 -5.83 -3.87 2.84
CA ILE A 192 -5.22 -2.55 2.79
C ILE A 192 -6.20 -1.50 3.34
N MET A 193 -7.45 -1.52 2.87
CA MET A 193 -8.49 -0.62 3.36
C MET A 193 -8.72 -0.77 4.87
N ALA A 194 -8.78 -2.00 5.39
CA ALA A 194 -8.94 -2.24 6.83
C ALA A 194 -7.87 -1.54 7.69
N ARG A 195 -6.62 -1.53 7.22
CA ARG A 195 -5.50 -0.90 7.92
C ARG A 195 -5.60 0.62 7.87
N SER A 196 -5.91 1.18 6.70
CA SER A 196 -6.12 2.62 6.55
C SER A 196 -7.29 3.13 7.41
N LEU A 197 -8.28 2.28 7.64
CA LEU A 197 -9.47 2.59 8.44
C LEU A 197 -9.33 2.26 9.93
N GLU A 198 -8.18 1.72 10.35
CA GLU A 198 -7.95 1.23 11.71
C GLU A 198 -9.04 0.26 12.21
N LEU A 199 -9.69 -0.47 11.29
CA LEU A 199 -10.73 -1.45 11.61
C LEU A 199 -10.08 -2.83 11.83
N PRO A 200 -10.30 -3.49 12.98
CA PRO A 200 -9.84 -4.86 13.21
C PRO A 200 -10.35 -5.81 12.14
N ALA A 201 -9.45 -6.58 11.52
CA ALA A 201 -9.80 -7.48 10.43
C ALA A 201 -8.95 -8.75 10.39
N ILE A 202 -9.63 -9.89 10.20
CA ILE A 202 -9.02 -11.20 9.91
C ILE A 202 -9.61 -11.72 8.60
N VAL A 203 -8.75 -11.98 7.62
CA VAL A 203 -9.15 -12.49 6.30
C VAL A 203 -8.67 -13.93 6.12
N GLY A 204 -9.15 -14.65 5.11
CA GLY A 204 -8.62 -15.97 4.80
C GLY A 204 -8.90 -17.04 5.86
N THR A 205 -10.02 -16.96 6.57
CA THR A 205 -10.40 -17.94 7.60
C THR A 205 -10.89 -19.28 7.03
N GLY A 206 -11.21 -19.30 5.72
CA GLY A 206 -11.66 -20.45 4.95
C GLY A 206 -13.11 -20.92 5.21
N SER A 207 -13.67 -20.75 6.40
CA SER A 207 -15.02 -21.26 6.72
C SER A 207 -15.75 -20.56 7.88
N VAL A 208 -15.41 -19.31 8.22
CA VAL A 208 -16.13 -18.52 9.21
C VAL A 208 -17.62 -18.40 8.87
N THR A 209 -17.99 -18.25 7.59
CA THR A 209 -19.41 -18.08 7.20
C THR A 209 -20.27 -19.32 7.50
N ALA A 210 -19.67 -20.51 7.48
CA ALA A 210 -20.33 -21.76 7.81
C ALA A 210 -20.46 -21.98 9.33
N GLN A 211 -19.58 -21.34 10.12
CA GLN A 211 -19.49 -21.53 11.57
C GLN A 211 -20.26 -20.47 12.36
N VAL A 212 -20.45 -19.27 11.80
CA VAL A 212 -21.10 -18.13 12.47
C VAL A 212 -22.51 -17.91 11.92
N LYS A 213 -23.47 -17.62 12.81
CA LYS A 213 -24.84 -17.25 12.44
C LYS A 213 -25.09 -15.77 12.67
N ASN A 214 -26.02 -15.22 11.91
CA ASN A 214 -26.44 -13.84 12.07
C ASN A 214 -26.97 -13.62 13.50
N GLY A 215 -26.43 -12.62 14.21
CA GLY A 215 -26.77 -12.31 15.60
C GLY A 215 -25.94 -13.03 16.68
N ASP A 216 -25.05 -13.95 16.32
CA ASP A 216 -24.10 -14.54 17.28
C ASP A 216 -23.21 -13.46 17.90
N TYR A 217 -22.84 -13.60 19.18
CA TYR A 217 -21.91 -12.67 19.80
C TYR A 217 -20.47 -13.07 19.47
N LEU A 218 -19.71 -12.16 18.86
CA LEU A 218 -18.35 -12.38 18.44
C LEU A 218 -17.37 -11.50 19.23
N ILE A 219 -16.21 -12.08 19.50
CA ILE A 219 -15.00 -11.31 19.80
C ILE A 219 -14.00 -11.57 18.70
N LEU A 220 -13.64 -10.51 17.98
CA LEU A 220 -12.61 -10.51 16.96
C LEU A 220 -11.31 -10.04 17.60
N ASP A 221 -10.39 -10.97 17.87
CA ASP A 221 -9.05 -10.67 18.35
C ASP A 221 -8.06 -10.73 17.18
N ALA A 222 -7.91 -9.60 16.50
CA ALA A 222 -6.96 -9.42 15.41
C ALA A 222 -5.54 -9.08 15.92
N VAL A 223 -5.28 -9.22 17.22
CA VAL A 223 -3.92 -9.16 17.79
C VAL A 223 -3.34 -10.57 17.88
N ASN A 224 -4.12 -11.52 18.42
CA ASN A 224 -3.70 -12.91 18.60
C ASN A 224 -4.21 -13.87 17.51
N ASN A 225 -4.86 -13.34 16.48
CA ASN A 225 -5.40 -14.08 15.33
C ASN A 225 -6.46 -15.12 15.72
N GLN A 226 -7.44 -14.70 16.53
CA GLN A 226 -8.47 -15.58 17.06
C GLN A 226 -9.85 -14.95 16.99
N VAL A 227 -10.84 -15.74 16.59
CA VAL A 227 -12.27 -15.35 16.63
C VAL A 227 -13.00 -16.27 17.60
N TYR A 228 -13.70 -15.65 18.55
CA TYR A 228 -14.50 -16.32 19.56
C TYR A 228 -15.98 -16.18 19.22
N VAL A 229 -16.67 -17.31 19.04
CA VAL A 229 -18.11 -17.35 18.73
C VAL A 229 -18.88 -17.74 19.98
N ASN A 230 -19.84 -16.90 20.39
CA ASN A 230 -20.61 -17.01 21.61
C ASN A 230 -19.75 -17.37 22.84
N PRO A 231 -18.70 -16.58 23.16
CA PRO A 231 -17.81 -16.84 24.29
C PRO A 231 -18.54 -16.79 25.62
N THR A 232 -18.00 -17.50 26.62
CA THR A 232 -18.46 -17.38 28.01
C THR A 232 -18.11 -16.00 28.58
N ASN A 233 -18.84 -15.57 29.62
CA ASN A 233 -18.59 -14.27 30.27
C ASN A 233 -17.15 -14.15 30.79
N ASP A 234 -16.55 -15.23 31.28
CA ASP A 234 -15.16 -15.25 31.73
C ASP A 234 -14.19 -14.86 30.60
N VAL A 235 -14.43 -15.35 29.37
CA VAL A 235 -13.62 -15.02 28.18
C VAL A 235 -13.89 -13.58 27.73
N ILE A 236 -15.13 -13.10 27.83
CA ILE A 236 -15.48 -11.70 27.53
C ILE A 236 -14.73 -10.76 28.48
N GLU A 237 -14.70 -11.05 29.78
CA GLU A 237 -13.97 -10.22 30.77
C GLU A 237 -12.47 -10.25 30.53
N GLN A 238 -11.89 -11.42 30.25
CA GLN A 238 -10.46 -11.55 29.91
C GLN A 238 -10.10 -10.69 28.69
N LEU A 239 -10.85 -10.80 27.60
CA LEU A 239 -10.55 -10.06 26.37
C LEU A 239 -10.86 -8.57 26.50
N ARG A 240 -11.83 -8.16 27.33
CA ARG A 240 -12.04 -6.75 27.67
C ARG A 240 -10.83 -6.16 28.38
N ALA A 241 -10.21 -6.92 29.29
CA ALA A 241 -8.96 -6.49 29.92
C ALA A 241 -7.83 -6.32 28.89
N VAL A 242 -7.73 -7.22 27.90
CA VAL A 242 -6.78 -7.08 26.79
C VAL A 242 -7.09 -5.84 25.93
N GLN A 243 -8.37 -5.58 25.62
CA GLN A 243 -8.78 -4.38 24.89
C GLN A 243 -8.41 -3.10 25.65
N GLU A 244 -8.62 -3.07 26.97
CA GLU A 244 -8.25 -1.93 27.80
C GLU A 244 -6.73 -1.74 27.88
N GLN A 245 -5.95 -2.83 27.89
CA GLN A 245 -4.49 -2.77 27.75
C GLN A 245 -4.08 -2.16 26.40
N VAL A 246 -4.68 -2.60 25.28
CA VAL A 246 -4.41 -2.05 23.94
C VAL A 246 -4.79 -0.57 23.87
N ALA A 247 -5.92 -0.18 24.43
CA ALA A 247 -6.35 1.22 24.47
C ALA A 247 -5.43 2.09 25.33
N THR A 248 -5.01 1.57 26.49
CA THR A 248 -4.05 2.23 27.38
C THR A 248 -2.70 2.38 26.69
N GLU A 249 -2.23 1.35 26.01
CA GLU A 249 -0.99 1.40 25.23
C GLU A 249 -1.07 2.42 24.10
N LYS A 250 -2.17 2.47 23.33
CA LYS A 250 -2.38 3.50 22.31
C LYS A 250 -2.35 4.91 22.92
N ALA A 251 -2.97 5.11 24.08
CA ALA A 251 -2.97 6.38 24.79
C ALA A 251 -1.58 6.75 25.35
N GLU A 252 -0.78 5.78 25.78
CA GLU A 252 0.61 5.99 26.20
C GLU A 252 1.51 6.34 25.02
N LEU A 253 1.38 5.60 23.92
CA LEU A 253 2.12 5.84 22.68
C LEU A 253 1.82 7.24 22.12
N ALA A 254 0.56 7.69 22.19
CA ALA A 254 0.18 9.04 21.77
C ALA A 254 0.90 10.15 22.56
N LYS A 255 1.26 9.91 23.84
CA LYS A 255 2.05 10.87 24.64
C LYS A 255 3.50 10.99 24.17
N LEU A 256 4.00 10.01 23.41
CA LEU A 256 5.36 10.02 22.87
C LEU A 256 5.49 10.85 21.59
N LYS A 257 4.37 11.30 21.02
CA LYS A 257 4.33 12.03 19.75
C LYS A 257 5.36 13.17 19.69
N ASP A 258 5.28 14.10 20.64
CA ASP A 258 6.10 15.32 20.67
C ASP A 258 7.44 15.12 21.39
N LEU A 259 7.74 13.90 21.84
CA LEU A 259 8.98 13.59 22.52
C LEU A 259 10.05 13.11 21.52
N PRO A 260 11.33 13.49 21.70
CA PRO A 260 12.41 13.02 20.84
C PRO A 260 12.75 11.55 21.14
N ALA A 261 13.32 10.83 20.17
CA ALA A 261 13.83 9.47 20.39
C ALA A 261 15.21 9.47 21.06
N ILE A 262 15.22 9.58 22.40
CA ILE A 262 16.44 9.60 23.22
C ILE A 262 16.40 8.44 24.23
N THR A 263 17.47 7.65 24.30
CA THR A 263 17.64 6.56 25.26
C THR A 263 17.77 7.07 26.70
N LEU A 264 17.67 6.17 27.69
CA LEU A 264 17.76 6.51 29.12
C LEU A 264 19.11 7.13 29.51
N ASP A 265 20.17 6.79 28.78
CA ASP A 265 21.55 7.29 28.97
C ASP A 265 21.94 8.43 28.01
N GLY A 266 20.98 8.91 27.19
CA GLY A 266 21.12 10.17 26.44
C GLY A 266 21.58 10.05 24.99
N HIS A 267 21.63 8.85 24.41
CA HIS A 267 21.87 8.67 22.98
C HIS A 267 20.60 9.00 22.18
N GLN A 268 20.72 9.88 21.18
CA GLN A 268 19.60 10.31 20.36
C GLN A 268 19.72 9.73 18.95
N VAL A 269 18.60 9.28 18.40
CA VAL A 269 18.45 8.87 17.00
C VAL A 269 17.27 9.60 16.37
N GLU A 270 17.26 9.74 15.06
CA GLU A 270 16.10 10.29 14.33
C GLU A 270 15.07 9.18 14.07
N VAL A 271 13.79 9.46 14.29
CA VAL A 271 12.68 8.53 13.95
C VAL A 271 11.73 9.20 12.97
N CYS A 272 11.78 8.76 11.72
CA CYS A 272 11.17 9.38 10.56
C CYS A 272 10.11 8.49 9.89
N ALA A 273 9.32 9.08 9.00
CA ALA A 273 8.34 8.38 8.20
C ALA A 273 8.84 8.08 6.78
N ASN A 274 8.43 6.93 6.25
CA ASN A 274 8.42 6.63 4.83
C ASN A 274 7.09 7.12 4.24
N ILE A 275 7.14 7.92 3.18
CA ILE A 275 5.96 8.43 2.48
C ILE A 275 6.01 8.11 0.98
N GLY A 276 4.84 8.05 0.35
CA GLY A 276 4.70 7.97 -1.11
C GLY A 276 3.99 9.18 -1.73
N THR A 277 3.23 9.92 -0.92
CA THR A 277 2.46 11.09 -1.36
C THR A 277 2.49 12.19 -0.31
N VAL A 278 2.05 13.40 -0.69
CA VAL A 278 1.88 14.52 0.26
C VAL A 278 0.83 14.21 1.35
N ARG A 279 -0.14 13.33 1.07
CA ARG A 279 -1.19 12.95 2.02
C ARG A 279 -0.63 12.17 3.21
N ASP A 280 0.45 11.42 2.99
CA ASP A 280 1.10 10.63 4.04
C ASP A 280 1.80 11.51 5.09
N VAL A 281 2.09 12.78 4.77
CA VAL A 281 2.71 13.73 5.70
C VAL A 281 1.81 13.96 6.92
N GLU A 282 0.49 14.04 6.73
CA GLU A 282 -0.44 14.18 7.85
C GLU A 282 -0.36 12.98 8.80
N GLY A 283 -0.24 11.77 8.25
CA GLY A 283 -0.04 10.54 9.03
C GLY A 283 1.30 10.53 9.77
N ALA A 284 2.36 11.02 9.14
CA ALA A 284 3.69 11.16 9.74
C ALA A 284 3.66 12.14 10.92
N GLU A 285 3.08 13.33 10.74
CA GLU A 285 2.92 14.32 11.81
C GLU A 285 2.07 13.79 12.95
N ARG A 286 0.95 13.11 12.65
CA ARG A 286 0.05 12.53 13.65
C ARG A 286 0.76 11.54 14.57
N ASN A 287 1.71 10.79 14.03
CA ASN A 287 2.47 9.79 14.77
C ASN A 287 3.80 10.31 15.36
N GLY A 288 4.12 11.60 15.16
CA GLY A 288 5.29 12.23 15.77
C GLY A 288 6.59 11.90 15.05
N ALA A 289 6.56 11.79 13.72
CA ALA A 289 7.76 11.70 12.90
C ALA A 289 8.63 12.96 13.08
N GLU A 290 9.95 12.77 13.15
CA GLU A 290 10.94 13.86 13.24
C GLU A 290 11.39 14.36 11.85
N GLY A 291 10.93 13.68 10.80
CA GLY A 291 11.07 14.04 9.40
C GLY A 291 10.64 12.89 8.49
N VAL A 292 11.06 12.97 7.23
CA VAL A 292 10.80 11.96 6.22
C VAL A 292 12.12 11.36 5.77
N GLY A 293 12.42 10.13 6.22
CA GLY A 293 13.67 9.43 5.90
C GLY A 293 13.61 8.66 4.57
N LEU A 294 12.42 8.56 3.97
CA LEU A 294 12.26 8.10 2.60
C LEU A 294 10.97 8.66 1.99
N TYR A 295 11.11 9.50 0.96
CA TYR A 295 10.04 9.79 0.03
C TYR A 295 10.22 8.94 -1.24
N ARG A 296 9.31 7.98 -1.40
CA ARG A 296 9.20 7.09 -2.56
C ARG A 296 8.59 7.85 -3.73
N THR A 297 9.41 8.23 -4.69
CA THR A 297 8.94 9.04 -5.82
C THR A 297 8.16 8.21 -6.85
N GLU A 298 8.24 6.88 -6.81
CA GLU A 298 7.63 5.99 -7.82
C GLU A 298 6.10 6.14 -7.89
N PHE A 299 5.44 6.44 -6.77
CA PHE A 299 3.99 6.67 -6.75
C PHE A 299 3.56 7.84 -7.63
N LEU A 300 4.42 8.84 -7.80
CA LEU A 300 4.18 9.95 -8.74
C LEU A 300 4.22 9.50 -10.20
N PHE A 301 4.88 8.38 -10.50
CA PHE A 301 5.00 7.83 -11.85
C PHE A 301 3.93 6.76 -12.14
N MET A 302 3.46 6.03 -11.13
CA MET A 302 2.59 4.86 -11.32
C MET A 302 1.14 5.18 -11.67
N ASP A 303 0.58 6.28 -11.14
CA ASP A 303 -0.84 6.62 -11.30
C ASP A 303 -1.11 7.55 -12.49
N ARG A 304 -0.42 7.32 -13.62
CA ARG A 304 -0.45 8.21 -14.81
C ARG A 304 -0.21 7.45 -16.10
N ASP A 305 -0.63 8.04 -17.22
CA ASP A 305 -0.42 7.49 -18.58
C ASP A 305 0.85 8.01 -19.27
N ALA A 306 1.61 8.88 -18.60
CA ALA A 306 2.82 9.48 -19.13
C ALA A 306 3.82 9.80 -18.02
N LEU A 307 5.11 9.86 -18.38
CA LEU A 307 6.17 10.31 -17.47
C LEU A 307 5.88 11.73 -16.99
N PRO A 308 5.91 11.99 -15.67
CA PRO A 308 5.72 13.32 -15.13
C PRO A 308 6.87 14.24 -15.55
N THR A 309 6.50 15.43 -16.03
CA THR A 309 7.45 16.47 -16.46
C THR A 309 8.21 17.07 -15.26
N GLU A 310 9.31 17.78 -15.53
CA GLU A 310 10.04 18.54 -14.49
C GLU A 310 9.10 19.43 -13.64
N GLU A 311 8.13 20.11 -14.26
CA GLU A 311 7.22 21.01 -13.55
C GLU A 311 6.22 20.26 -12.64
N GLU A 312 5.70 19.12 -13.09
CA GLU A 312 4.80 18.29 -12.29
C GLU A 312 5.53 17.66 -11.10
N GLN A 313 6.75 17.17 -11.34
CA GLN A 313 7.63 16.67 -10.29
C GLN A 313 8.00 17.78 -9.30
N PHE A 314 8.35 18.97 -9.78
CA PHE A 314 8.66 20.12 -8.94
C PHE A 314 7.46 20.49 -8.06
N ALA A 315 6.26 20.54 -8.61
CA ALA A 315 5.05 20.85 -7.85
C ALA A 315 4.79 19.81 -6.75
N ALA A 316 4.93 18.51 -7.05
CA ALA A 316 4.76 17.45 -6.07
C ALA A 316 5.81 17.53 -4.94
N TYR A 317 7.09 17.67 -5.29
CA TYR A 317 8.19 17.73 -4.32
C TYR A 317 8.11 19.00 -3.47
N LYS A 318 7.73 20.13 -4.07
CA LYS A 318 7.49 21.39 -3.36
C LYS A 318 6.34 21.22 -2.35
N ALA A 319 5.23 20.60 -2.73
CA ALA A 319 4.10 20.39 -1.83
C ALA A 319 4.50 19.57 -0.60
N VAL A 320 5.30 18.52 -0.79
CA VAL A 320 5.85 17.71 0.32
C VAL A 320 6.82 18.54 1.18
N ALA A 321 7.73 19.30 0.56
CA ALA A 321 8.70 20.13 1.26
C ALA A 321 8.02 21.18 2.16
N GLU A 322 6.99 21.84 1.64
CA GLU A 322 6.20 22.84 2.39
C GLU A 322 5.36 22.18 3.49
N ALA A 323 4.75 21.02 3.20
CA ALA A 323 3.94 20.28 4.18
C ALA A 323 4.76 19.79 5.39
N CYS A 324 6.03 19.40 5.18
CA CYS A 324 6.91 18.97 6.27
C CYS A 324 7.48 20.15 7.10
N GLY A 325 7.23 21.39 6.67
CA GLY A 325 7.68 22.60 7.38
C GLY A 325 9.20 22.67 7.55
N SER A 326 9.66 22.60 8.80
CA SER A 326 11.10 22.67 9.13
C SER A 326 11.82 21.31 9.05
N GLN A 327 11.07 20.21 8.90
CA GLN A 327 11.65 18.87 8.90
C GLN A 327 12.34 18.54 7.59
N ALA A 328 13.34 17.66 7.65
CA ALA A 328 14.06 17.20 6.47
C ALA A 328 13.26 16.11 5.73
N VAL A 329 13.38 16.10 4.40
CA VAL A 329 12.77 15.08 3.53
C VAL A 329 13.84 14.49 2.62
N ILE A 330 14.06 13.19 2.74
CA ILE A 330 14.96 12.42 1.88
C ILE A 330 14.20 11.95 0.64
N VAL A 331 14.39 12.66 -0.47
CA VAL A 331 13.75 12.31 -1.75
C VAL A 331 14.60 11.26 -2.45
N ARG A 332 14.05 10.05 -2.59
CA ARG A 332 14.70 8.99 -3.36
C ARG A 332 14.34 9.17 -4.83
N THR A 333 15.34 9.18 -5.71
CA THR A 333 15.07 9.16 -7.16
C THR A 333 14.35 7.88 -7.55
N MET A 334 13.72 7.88 -8.72
CA MET A 334 12.81 6.83 -9.17
C MET A 334 13.46 5.43 -9.16
N ASP A 335 12.85 4.51 -8.41
CA ASP A 335 13.17 3.07 -8.34
C ASP A 335 12.04 2.22 -8.90
N ILE A 336 11.98 2.21 -10.23
CA ILE A 336 11.05 1.43 -11.06
C ILE A 336 11.80 0.30 -11.74
N GLY A 337 11.11 -0.82 -12.00
CA GLY A 337 11.69 -2.11 -12.36
C GLY A 337 11.65 -3.09 -11.18
N GLY A 338 11.87 -4.38 -11.43
CA GLY A 338 11.58 -5.42 -10.45
C GLY A 338 10.10 -5.80 -10.49
N ASP A 339 9.40 -5.59 -9.38
CA ASP A 339 7.96 -5.81 -9.18
C ASP A 339 7.09 -4.61 -9.60
N LYS A 340 7.72 -3.54 -10.07
CA LYS A 340 7.08 -2.24 -10.32
C LYS A 340 7.18 -1.87 -11.80
N GLU A 341 6.10 -2.08 -12.54
CA GLU A 341 6.04 -1.72 -13.96
C GLU A 341 5.33 -0.38 -14.22
N LEU A 342 5.74 0.28 -15.29
CA LEU A 342 5.05 1.44 -15.86
C LEU A 342 4.60 1.08 -17.27
N PRO A 343 3.31 0.78 -17.50
CA PRO A 343 2.83 0.32 -18.81
C PRO A 343 3.21 1.28 -19.97
N TYR A 344 3.17 2.59 -19.74
CA TYR A 344 3.50 3.62 -20.74
C TYR A 344 5.00 3.73 -21.07
N MET A 345 5.89 3.14 -20.26
CA MET A 345 7.34 3.09 -20.56
C MET A 345 7.71 1.95 -21.49
N ASN A 346 6.80 0.98 -21.68
CA ASN A 346 6.95 -0.21 -22.52
C ASN A 346 8.32 -0.89 -22.32
N PHE A 347 8.65 -1.21 -21.08
CA PHE A 347 9.90 -1.89 -20.75
C PHE A 347 9.95 -3.28 -21.40
N PRO A 348 11.12 -3.74 -21.88
CA PRO A 348 11.25 -5.12 -22.30
C PRO A 348 11.04 -6.05 -21.10
N LYS A 349 10.30 -7.15 -21.29
CA LYS A 349 10.20 -8.21 -20.28
C LYS A 349 11.59 -8.81 -20.03
N GLU A 350 11.96 -8.96 -18.77
CA GLU A 350 13.23 -9.55 -18.34
C GLU A 350 12.98 -10.88 -17.64
N GLU A 351 13.90 -11.84 -17.76
CA GLU A 351 13.79 -13.12 -17.04
C GLU A 351 13.85 -12.94 -15.52
N ASN A 352 14.60 -11.95 -15.05
CA ASN A 352 14.76 -11.64 -13.63
C ASN A 352 14.70 -10.11 -13.42
N PRO A 353 13.50 -9.51 -13.37
CA PRO A 353 13.33 -8.06 -13.23
C PRO A 353 14.07 -7.47 -12.02
N PHE A 354 14.11 -8.20 -10.90
CA PHE A 354 14.86 -7.79 -9.72
C PHE A 354 16.38 -7.73 -9.93
N LEU A 355 16.94 -8.41 -10.92
CA LEU A 355 18.38 -8.38 -11.23
C LEU A 355 18.70 -7.52 -12.47
N GLY A 356 17.69 -6.99 -13.16
CA GLY A 356 17.82 -6.38 -14.47
C GLY A 356 17.83 -4.85 -14.48
N TRP A 357 17.14 -4.27 -15.46
CA TRP A 357 17.17 -2.84 -15.77
C TRP A 357 16.23 -2.04 -14.85
N ARG A 358 16.71 -1.80 -13.63
CA ARG A 358 15.95 -1.18 -12.54
C ARG A 358 16.56 0.13 -12.05
N ALA A 359 15.70 1.07 -11.66
CA ALA A 359 16.02 2.27 -10.90
C ALA A 359 17.10 3.15 -11.54
N VAL A 360 18.20 3.40 -10.83
CA VAL A 360 19.32 4.23 -11.30
C VAL A 360 19.87 3.79 -12.66
N ARG A 361 19.78 2.50 -12.99
CA ARG A 361 20.24 1.96 -14.29
C ARG A 361 19.40 2.52 -15.44
N ILE A 362 18.07 2.61 -15.24
CA ILE A 362 17.16 3.24 -16.19
C ILE A 362 17.49 4.72 -16.32
N ALA A 363 17.67 5.41 -15.19
CA ALA A 363 17.93 6.85 -15.15
C ALA A 363 19.27 7.24 -15.79
N MET A 364 20.30 6.39 -15.67
CA MET A 364 21.61 6.60 -16.29
C MET A 364 21.58 6.37 -17.81
N ASP A 365 20.78 5.42 -18.28
CA ASP A 365 20.61 5.16 -19.72
C ASP A 365 19.66 6.16 -20.39
N ARG A 366 18.58 6.57 -19.71
CA ARG A 366 17.60 7.57 -20.13
C ARG A 366 17.79 8.87 -19.33
N LYS A 367 18.79 9.65 -19.73
CA LYS A 367 19.20 10.86 -19.01
C LYS A 367 18.10 11.91 -18.87
N GLU A 368 17.10 11.92 -19.75
CA GLU A 368 15.97 12.83 -19.67
C GLU A 368 15.19 12.63 -18.36
N ILE A 369 15.00 11.38 -17.95
CA ILE A 369 14.30 11.03 -16.71
C ILE A 369 15.10 11.49 -15.49
N LEU A 370 16.41 11.21 -15.49
CA LEU A 370 17.31 11.64 -14.43
C LEU A 370 17.36 13.17 -14.33
N ARG A 371 17.48 13.85 -15.47
CA ARG A 371 17.57 15.30 -15.57
C ARG A 371 16.32 15.96 -15.01
N ASP A 372 15.14 15.59 -15.51
CA ASP A 372 13.88 16.19 -15.09
C ASP A 372 13.63 15.99 -13.59
N GLN A 373 13.89 14.78 -13.09
CA GLN A 373 13.70 14.46 -11.68
C GLN A 373 14.69 15.21 -10.77
N VAL A 374 15.99 15.19 -11.06
CA VAL A 374 16.99 15.86 -10.23
C VAL A 374 16.79 17.37 -10.26
N ARG A 375 16.50 17.97 -11.42
CA ARG A 375 16.18 19.40 -11.53
C ARG A 375 14.95 19.77 -10.73
N ALA A 376 13.90 18.95 -10.77
CA ALA A 376 12.71 19.15 -9.95
C ALA A 376 13.01 19.13 -8.45
N ILE A 377 13.80 18.16 -7.97
CA ILE A 377 14.20 18.07 -6.55
C ILE A 377 15.04 19.29 -6.14
N LEU A 378 16.04 19.65 -6.95
CA LEU A 378 16.87 20.83 -6.71
C LEU A 378 16.00 22.09 -6.60
N ARG A 379 15.08 22.33 -7.53
CA ARG A 379 14.16 23.48 -7.44
C ARG A 379 13.28 23.44 -6.20
N ALA A 380 12.75 22.27 -5.85
CA ALA A 380 11.91 22.10 -4.66
C ALA A 380 12.67 22.36 -3.35
N SER A 381 13.99 22.13 -3.33
CA SER A 381 14.83 22.41 -2.16
C SER A 381 14.92 23.89 -1.79
N ALA A 382 14.49 24.81 -2.65
CA ALA A 382 14.34 26.21 -2.30
C ALA A 382 13.16 26.48 -1.32
N PHE A 383 12.28 25.50 -1.09
CA PHE A 383 11.05 25.64 -0.31
C PHE A 383 11.04 24.83 1.00
N GLY A 384 12.05 24.00 1.25
CA GLY A 384 12.17 23.18 2.46
C GLY A 384 13.48 22.38 2.46
N LYS A 385 13.81 21.73 3.58
CA LYS A 385 15.06 20.97 3.69
C LYS A 385 14.95 19.62 2.98
N LEU A 386 15.39 19.56 1.74
CA LEU A 386 15.45 18.31 0.97
C LEU A 386 16.84 17.69 1.01
N ARG A 387 16.90 16.37 0.87
CA ARG A 387 18.09 15.57 0.57
C ARG A 387 17.80 14.71 -0.65
N ILE A 388 18.81 14.41 -1.47
CA ILE A 388 18.69 13.52 -2.62
C ILE A 388 19.28 12.16 -2.26
N MET A 389 18.58 11.08 -2.60
CA MET A 389 19.10 9.72 -2.42
C MET A 389 18.92 8.88 -3.69
N PHE A 390 19.98 8.16 -4.09
CA PHE A 390 19.92 7.27 -5.26
C PHE A 390 19.73 5.79 -4.86
N PRO A 391 18.75 5.10 -5.44
CA PRO A 391 18.52 3.65 -5.27
C PRO A 391 19.49 2.79 -6.08
N MET A 392 19.57 1.50 -5.75
CA MET A 392 20.22 0.43 -6.51
C MET A 392 21.69 0.67 -6.89
N ILE A 393 22.41 1.48 -6.11
CA ILE A 393 23.83 1.70 -6.28
C ILE A 393 24.59 0.39 -6.07
N ILE A 394 25.54 0.10 -6.95
CA ILE A 394 26.43 -1.06 -6.84
C ILE A 394 27.91 -0.68 -6.90
N SER A 395 28.25 0.54 -7.32
CA SER A 395 29.62 0.94 -7.62
C SER A 395 29.92 2.41 -7.28
N VAL A 396 31.19 2.75 -7.11
CA VAL A 396 31.64 4.14 -6.90
C VAL A 396 31.50 4.94 -8.20
N GLU A 397 31.67 4.27 -9.33
CA GLU A 397 31.57 4.81 -10.67
C GLU A 397 30.19 5.41 -10.95
N GLU A 398 29.12 4.71 -10.55
CA GLU A 398 27.74 5.22 -10.63
C GLU A 398 27.57 6.49 -9.81
N VAL A 399 28.01 6.48 -8.54
CA VAL A 399 27.89 7.65 -7.66
C VAL A 399 28.61 8.87 -8.26
N ARG A 400 29.82 8.68 -8.77
CA ARG A 400 30.58 9.77 -9.40
C ARG A 400 29.92 10.27 -10.68
N ALA A 401 29.35 9.38 -11.49
CA ALA A 401 28.61 9.76 -12.68
C ALA A 401 27.37 10.61 -12.31
N LEU A 402 26.58 10.16 -11.32
CA LEU A 402 25.40 10.88 -10.85
C LEU A 402 25.75 12.24 -10.25
N ARG A 403 26.78 12.32 -9.39
CA ARG A 403 27.24 13.61 -8.84
C ARG A 403 27.66 14.58 -9.93
N LYS A 404 28.32 14.10 -10.98
CA LYS A 404 28.67 14.93 -12.13
C LYS A 404 27.43 15.47 -12.84
N GLU A 405 26.41 14.64 -13.06
CA GLU A 405 25.14 15.08 -13.65
C GLU A 405 24.42 16.11 -12.76
N ILE A 406 24.39 15.90 -11.43
CA ILE A 406 23.82 16.88 -10.48
C ILE A 406 24.50 18.25 -10.59
N GLU A 407 25.83 18.29 -10.67
CA GLU A 407 26.55 19.56 -10.81
C GLU A 407 26.29 20.25 -12.15
N ILE A 408 26.07 19.49 -13.23
CA ILE A 408 25.60 20.03 -14.51
C ILE A 408 24.22 20.67 -14.32
N TYR A 409 23.28 19.96 -13.70
CA TYR A 409 21.91 20.46 -13.51
C TYR A 409 21.83 21.65 -12.56
N LYS A 410 22.65 21.69 -11.51
CA LYS A 410 22.83 22.89 -10.67
C LYS A 410 23.28 24.08 -11.50
N GLN A 411 24.24 23.88 -12.41
CA GLN A 411 24.69 24.96 -13.29
C GLN A 411 23.59 25.43 -14.25
N GLU A 412 22.83 24.51 -14.86
CA GLU A 412 21.70 24.87 -15.70
C GLU A 412 20.66 25.71 -14.93
N LEU A 413 20.33 25.33 -13.69
CA LEU A 413 19.39 26.09 -12.85
C LEU A 413 19.93 27.48 -12.49
N ARG A 414 21.24 27.60 -12.23
CA ARG A 414 21.90 28.91 -12.03
C ARG A 414 21.77 29.79 -13.26
N ASP A 415 22.04 29.24 -14.43
CA ASP A 415 21.98 29.97 -15.71
C ASP A 415 20.54 30.38 -16.07
N GLU A 416 19.54 29.57 -15.69
CA GLU A 416 18.11 29.86 -15.80
C GLU A 416 17.58 30.82 -14.73
N GLY A 417 18.38 31.17 -13.70
CA GLY A 417 17.94 32.00 -12.58
C GLY A 417 16.92 31.33 -11.64
N LYS A 418 16.92 29.99 -11.58
CA LYS A 418 16.04 29.20 -10.69
C LYS A 418 16.79 28.84 -9.40
N ALA A 419 16.21 29.20 -8.26
CA ALA A 419 16.80 28.93 -6.95
C ALA A 419 16.76 27.44 -6.57
N PHE A 420 17.77 27.01 -5.81
CA PHE A 420 17.88 25.70 -5.15
C PHE A 420 18.79 25.81 -3.92
N ASP A 421 18.75 24.84 -3.01
CA ASP A 421 19.68 24.73 -1.88
C ASP A 421 21.06 24.27 -2.37
N GLU A 422 22.03 25.18 -2.39
CA GLU A 422 23.44 24.86 -2.75
C GLU A 422 24.07 23.86 -1.77
N SER A 423 23.52 23.73 -0.56
CA SER A 423 23.94 22.80 0.49
C SER A 423 23.15 21.49 0.54
N ILE A 424 22.37 21.19 -0.50
CA ILE A 424 21.60 19.94 -0.58
C ILE A 424 22.52 18.72 -0.43
N GLU A 425 22.17 17.86 0.53
CA GLU A 425 22.92 16.63 0.83
C GLU A 425 22.56 15.53 -0.19
N ILE A 426 23.57 14.77 -0.61
CA ILE A 426 23.43 13.70 -1.60
C ILE A 426 23.87 12.39 -0.95
N GLY A 427 22.93 11.49 -0.73
CA GLY A 427 23.15 10.15 -0.19
C GLY A 427 22.89 9.05 -1.21
N VAL A 428 23.11 7.82 -0.78
CA VAL A 428 22.78 6.62 -1.55
C VAL A 428 22.07 5.59 -0.70
N MET A 429 21.20 4.84 -1.34
CA MET A 429 20.60 3.67 -0.72
C MET A 429 21.60 2.52 -0.74
N VAL A 430 21.92 1.98 0.43
CA VAL A 430 22.76 0.80 0.59
C VAL A 430 21.84 -0.41 0.72
N GLU A 431 21.36 -0.87 -0.44
CA GLU A 431 20.42 -1.99 -0.56
C GLU A 431 20.95 -3.14 -1.41
N THR A 432 22.19 -3.03 -1.87
CA THR A 432 22.88 -4.09 -2.61
C THR A 432 24.04 -4.62 -1.77
N PRO A 433 24.32 -5.93 -1.80
CA PRO A 433 25.51 -6.49 -1.16
C PRO A 433 26.79 -5.84 -1.69
N ALA A 434 26.81 -5.46 -2.98
CA ALA A 434 27.90 -4.71 -3.57
C ALA A 434 28.13 -3.39 -2.81
N ALA A 435 27.12 -2.53 -2.70
CA ALA A 435 27.24 -1.27 -1.96
C ALA A 435 27.67 -1.47 -0.50
N ALA A 436 27.13 -2.47 0.19
CA ALA A 436 27.55 -2.79 1.55
C ALA A 436 29.02 -3.20 1.64
N THR A 437 29.51 -4.04 0.72
CA THR A 437 30.90 -4.48 0.69
C THR A 437 31.89 -3.35 0.40
N ILE A 438 31.49 -2.37 -0.42
CA ILE A 438 32.31 -1.19 -0.77
C ILE A 438 31.91 0.07 0.01
N ALA A 439 31.18 -0.06 1.13
CA ALA A 439 30.62 1.08 1.87
C ALA A 439 31.68 2.12 2.26
N ARG A 440 32.90 1.71 2.64
CA ARG A 440 34.00 2.63 2.94
C ARG A 440 34.45 3.49 1.75
N HIS A 441 34.30 2.98 0.54
CA HIS A 441 34.61 3.74 -0.67
C HIS A 441 33.47 4.70 -1.00
N LEU A 442 32.23 4.24 -0.92
CA LEU A 442 31.04 5.07 -1.13
C LEU A 442 30.95 6.19 -0.09
N ALA A 443 31.31 5.93 1.16
CA ALA A 443 31.20 6.86 2.27
C ALA A 443 32.07 8.11 2.06
N LYS A 444 33.09 8.06 1.20
CA LYS A 444 33.90 9.24 0.85
C LYS A 444 33.22 10.14 -0.18
N GLU A 445 32.28 9.58 -0.93
CA GLU A 445 31.70 10.18 -2.14
C GLU A 445 30.26 10.65 -1.92
N VAL A 446 29.62 10.37 -0.79
CA VAL A 446 28.22 10.72 -0.48
C VAL A 446 28.12 11.35 0.90
N ASP A 447 27.07 12.09 1.22
CA ASP A 447 26.91 12.77 2.51
C ASP A 447 26.29 11.85 3.58
N PHE A 448 25.49 10.87 3.17
CA PHE A 448 24.85 9.90 4.06
C PHE A 448 24.51 8.58 3.36
N PHE A 449 24.14 7.58 4.15
CA PHE A 449 23.55 6.33 3.68
C PHE A 449 22.13 6.15 4.20
N SER A 450 21.29 5.44 3.45
CA SER A 450 20.10 4.79 4.00
C SER A 450 20.06 3.33 3.58
N ILE A 451 19.92 2.42 4.53
CA ILE A 451 19.90 0.98 4.24
C ILE A 451 18.48 0.56 3.82
N GLY A 452 18.35 0.08 2.58
CA GLY A 452 17.15 -0.58 2.10
C GLY A 452 17.20 -2.08 2.43
N THR A 453 16.81 -2.45 3.65
CA THR A 453 16.95 -3.86 4.11
C THR A 453 16.11 -4.84 3.32
N ASN A 454 15.04 -4.39 2.65
CA ASN A 454 14.20 -5.26 1.86
C ASN A 454 15.00 -5.88 0.70
N ASP A 455 15.60 -5.01 -0.11
CA ASP A 455 16.43 -5.39 -1.25
C ASP A 455 17.78 -5.98 -0.79
N LEU A 456 18.39 -5.45 0.28
CA LEU A 456 19.63 -6.02 0.82
C LEU A 456 19.46 -7.47 1.23
N THR A 457 18.38 -7.79 1.95
CA THR A 457 18.06 -9.17 2.37
C THR A 457 17.89 -10.07 1.15
N GLN A 458 17.10 -9.61 0.17
CA GLN A 458 16.82 -10.36 -1.06
C GLN A 458 18.10 -10.73 -1.79
N TYR A 459 19.00 -9.77 -2.04
CA TYR A 459 20.21 -10.03 -2.80
C TYR A 459 21.31 -10.72 -1.98
N THR A 460 21.38 -10.51 -0.66
CA THR A 460 22.32 -11.23 0.21
C THR A 460 21.95 -12.70 0.33
N LEU A 461 20.66 -13.02 0.42
CA LEU A 461 20.18 -14.39 0.61
C LEU A 461 19.78 -15.08 -0.71
N ALA A 462 19.73 -14.33 -1.81
CA ALA A 462 19.20 -14.77 -3.10
C ALA A 462 17.76 -15.32 -2.98
N VAL A 463 16.91 -14.60 -2.26
CA VAL A 463 15.50 -14.96 -2.00
C VAL A 463 14.63 -13.79 -2.43
N ASP A 464 13.82 -14.01 -3.48
CA ASP A 464 12.83 -13.04 -3.94
C ASP A 464 11.76 -12.80 -2.87
N ARG A 465 11.54 -11.53 -2.50
CA ARG A 465 10.54 -11.14 -1.51
C ARG A 465 9.10 -11.42 -1.94
N GLY A 466 8.83 -11.49 -3.24
CA GLY A 466 7.52 -11.83 -3.81
C GLY A 466 7.24 -13.34 -3.84
N ASN A 467 8.25 -14.18 -3.58
CA ASN A 467 8.12 -15.63 -3.74
C ASN A 467 7.70 -16.32 -2.43
N ASP A 468 6.40 -16.58 -2.31
CA ASP A 468 5.82 -17.20 -1.10
C ASP A 468 6.39 -18.59 -0.79
N MET A 469 6.77 -19.38 -1.80
CA MET A 469 7.31 -20.74 -1.60
C MET A 469 8.62 -20.75 -0.78
N ILE A 470 9.39 -19.67 -0.86
CA ILE A 470 10.68 -19.51 -0.18
C ILE A 470 10.69 -18.34 0.80
N SER A 471 9.53 -17.79 1.15
CA SER A 471 9.39 -16.66 2.09
C SER A 471 10.04 -16.93 3.45
N HIS A 472 10.02 -18.19 3.91
CA HIS A 472 10.69 -18.62 5.14
C HIS A 472 12.23 -18.43 5.14
N LEU A 473 12.86 -18.33 3.96
CA LEU A 473 14.29 -18.04 3.81
C LEU A 473 14.59 -16.54 3.80
N TYR A 474 13.60 -15.68 3.58
CA TYR A 474 13.74 -14.23 3.62
C TYR A 474 13.88 -13.79 5.09
N GLN A 475 15.13 -13.64 5.54
CA GLN A 475 15.46 -13.38 6.95
C GLN A 475 16.32 -12.11 7.08
N PRO A 476 15.70 -10.92 7.22
CA PRO A 476 16.42 -9.66 7.44
C PRO A 476 17.29 -9.64 8.71
N MET A 477 16.94 -10.49 9.70
CA MET A 477 17.68 -10.68 10.94
C MET A 477 18.74 -11.79 10.85
N SER A 478 19.04 -12.27 9.65
CA SER A 478 20.13 -13.22 9.43
C SER A 478 21.47 -12.58 9.85
N PRO A 479 22.38 -13.33 10.50
CA PRO A 479 23.72 -12.83 10.80
C PRO A 479 24.45 -12.27 9.57
N SER A 480 24.21 -12.82 8.37
CA SER A 480 24.80 -12.29 7.14
C SER A 480 24.33 -10.87 6.82
N VAL A 481 23.04 -10.58 6.99
CA VAL A 481 22.45 -9.25 6.72
C VAL A 481 22.84 -8.28 7.83
N LEU A 482 22.78 -8.70 9.10
CA LEU A 482 23.17 -7.89 10.25
C LEU A 482 24.65 -7.45 10.19
N ASN A 483 25.55 -8.35 9.77
CA ASN A 483 26.97 -7.99 9.58
C ASN A 483 27.16 -6.94 8.47
N LEU A 484 26.40 -7.02 7.37
CA LEU A 484 26.43 -6.01 6.31
C LEU A 484 25.88 -4.67 6.80
N ILE A 485 24.79 -4.68 7.55
CA ILE A 485 24.23 -3.47 8.17
C ILE A 485 25.29 -2.79 9.04
N LYS A 486 25.91 -3.53 9.97
CA LYS A 486 26.96 -2.99 10.83
C LYS A 486 28.15 -2.47 10.04
N GLN A 487 28.59 -3.18 9.00
CA GLN A 487 29.70 -2.74 8.15
C GLN A 487 29.40 -1.39 7.47
N VAL A 488 28.14 -1.14 7.08
CA VAL A 488 27.72 0.11 6.44
C VAL A 488 27.70 1.25 7.45
N ILE A 489 27.14 1.02 8.64
CA ILE A 489 27.13 1.99 9.75
C ILE A 489 28.56 2.37 10.13
N ASP A 490 29.43 1.38 10.38
CA ASP A 490 30.83 1.63 10.73
C ASP A 490 31.57 2.41 9.62
N ALA A 491 31.22 2.19 8.35
CA ALA A 491 31.82 2.89 7.23
C ALA A 491 31.40 4.37 7.13
N SER A 492 30.15 4.70 7.45
CA SER A 492 29.70 6.10 7.47
C SER A 492 30.33 6.86 8.64
N HIS A 493 30.30 6.27 9.84
CA HIS A 493 30.87 6.86 11.05
C HIS A 493 32.38 7.10 10.92
N ALA A 494 33.11 6.20 10.25
CA ALA A 494 34.53 6.37 9.99
C ALA A 494 34.86 7.63 9.14
N GLU A 495 33.91 8.12 8.34
CA GLU A 495 34.04 9.34 7.55
C GLU A 495 33.27 10.53 8.19
N GLY A 496 32.78 10.38 9.42
CA GLY A 496 32.02 11.41 10.14
C GLY A 496 30.63 11.66 9.57
N LYS A 497 30.07 10.67 8.88
CA LYS A 497 28.73 10.69 8.26
C LYS A 497 27.79 9.80 9.04
N TRP A 498 26.53 9.80 8.65
CA TRP A 498 25.46 9.07 9.33
C TRP A 498 24.82 8.03 8.40
N THR A 499 24.17 7.03 9.00
CA THR A 499 23.44 5.98 8.29
C THR A 499 22.03 5.85 8.85
N GLY A 500 21.06 6.05 7.96
CA GLY A 500 19.66 5.72 8.21
C GLY A 500 19.27 4.33 7.72
N MET A 501 18.04 3.93 8.01
CA MET A 501 17.42 2.73 7.46
C MET A 501 15.97 2.99 7.12
N CYS A 502 15.60 2.79 5.86
CA CYS A 502 14.23 2.97 5.38
C CYS A 502 13.52 1.65 5.01
N GLY A 503 14.23 0.52 5.09
CA GLY A 503 13.63 -0.81 4.94
C GLY A 503 12.77 -1.20 6.13
N GLU A 504 11.92 -2.23 5.97
CA GLU A 504 10.93 -2.60 6.99
C GLU A 504 11.53 -2.98 8.34
N LEU A 505 12.80 -3.42 8.36
CA LEU A 505 13.52 -3.74 9.58
C LEU A 505 13.61 -2.54 10.55
N ALA A 506 13.62 -1.30 10.06
CA ALA A 506 13.61 -0.11 10.92
C ALA A 506 12.33 0.01 11.76
N GLY A 507 11.20 -0.49 11.23
CA GLY A 507 9.91 -0.53 11.91
C GLY A 507 9.61 -1.84 12.64
N ASP A 508 10.56 -2.79 12.69
CA ASP A 508 10.40 -4.06 13.38
C ASP A 508 10.88 -3.94 14.83
N GLU A 509 9.95 -4.10 15.78
CA GLU A 509 10.18 -4.02 17.21
C GLU A 509 11.27 -5.00 17.70
N ARG A 510 11.43 -6.14 17.03
CA ARG A 510 12.45 -7.15 17.38
C ARG A 510 13.85 -6.69 16.99
N ALA A 511 13.97 -5.76 16.04
CA ALA A 511 15.25 -5.30 15.50
C ALA A 511 15.78 -4.06 16.22
N THR A 512 14.89 -3.28 16.84
CA THR A 512 15.20 -1.93 17.33
C THR A 512 16.44 -1.88 18.21
N LEU A 513 16.54 -2.80 19.19
CA LEU A 513 17.69 -2.84 20.09
C LEU A 513 18.99 -3.17 19.36
N LEU A 514 18.95 -4.15 18.45
CA LEU A 514 20.13 -4.51 17.65
C LEU A 514 20.59 -3.35 16.76
N LEU A 515 19.66 -2.68 16.10
CA LEU A 515 19.97 -1.55 15.23
C LEU A 515 20.52 -0.36 16.02
N LEU A 516 19.93 -0.10 17.20
CA LEU A 516 20.39 0.91 18.13
C LEU A 516 21.82 0.59 18.61
N GLY A 517 22.07 -0.61 19.12
CA GLY A 517 23.40 -1.04 19.58
C GLY A 517 24.46 -1.13 18.47
N MET A 518 24.04 -1.32 17.22
CA MET A 518 24.93 -1.20 16.06
C MET A 518 25.31 0.25 15.73
N GLY A 519 24.61 1.24 16.29
CA GLY A 519 24.85 2.66 16.09
C GLY A 519 24.07 3.27 14.92
N LEU A 520 22.89 2.75 14.57
CA LEU A 520 22.08 3.34 13.51
C LEU A 520 21.60 4.75 13.91
N ASP A 521 21.78 5.74 13.02
CA ASP A 521 21.51 7.15 13.32
C ASP A 521 20.05 7.58 13.03
N GLU A 522 19.41 6.99 12.03
CA GLU A 522 18.06 7.34 11.58
C GLU A 522 17.21 6.09 11.29
N PHE A 523 16.00 6.02 11.86
CA PHE A 523 15.02 4.97 11.63
C PHE A 523 13.85 5.53 10.82
N SER A 524 13.66 5.10 9.58
CA SER A 524 12.56 5.53 8.73
C SER A 524 11.61 4.38 8.39
N MET A 525 10.33 4.54 8.69
CA MET A 525 9.35 3.44 8.68
C MET A 525 7.94 3.92 8.34
N SER A 526 6.98 3.00 8.26
CA SER A 526 5.56 3.41 8.20
C SER A 526 5.19 4.25 9.42
N ALA A 527 4.46 5.36 9.22
CA ALA A 527 4.14 6.29 10.29
C ALA A 527 3.52 5.62 11.54
N ILE A 528 2.72 4.58 11.35
CA ILE A 528 2.08 3.82 12.44
C ILE A 528 3.06 3.12 13.39
N SER A 529 4.27 2.79 12.92
CA SER A 529 5.29 2.10 13.71
C SER A 529 6.11 3.06 14.58
N ILE A 530 6.14 4.36 14.24
CA ILE A 530 6.96 5.38 14.89
C ILE A 530 6.77 5.40 16.42
N PRO A 531 5.53 5.42 16.97
CA PRO A 531 5.38 5.50 18.42
C PRO A 531 5.94 4.26 19.13
N ARG A 532 5.82 3.08 18.53
CA ARG A 532 6.30 1.82 19.13
C ARG A 532 7.81 1.75 19.17
N ILE A 533 8.47 2.08 18.06
CA ILE A 533 9.93 2.12 17.99
C ILE A 533 10.47 3.22 18.92
N LYS A 534 9.83 4.40 18.94
CA LYS A 534 10.16 5.47 19.89
C LYS A 534 10.00 5.03 21.35
N LYS A 535 8.97 4.25 21.69
CA LYS A 535 8.79 3.66 23.04
C LYS A 535 9.95 2.74 23.41
N ILE A 536 10.39 1.88 22.50
CA ILE A 536 11.50 0.94 22.75
C ILE A 536 12.80 1.72 22.98
N ILE A 537 13.14 2.65 22.09
CA ILE A 537 14.36 3.48 22.21
C ILE A 537 14.38 4.22 23.55
N ARG A 538 13.28 4.90 23.91
CA ARG A 538 13.19 5.69 25.14
C ARG A 538 13.22 4.88 26.44
N ASN A 539 12.96 3.58 26.36
CA ASN A 539 13.00 2.66 27.50
C ASN A 539 14.28 1.82 27.56
N THR A 540 15.27 2.13 26.72
CA THR A 540 16.51 1.38 26.58
C THR A 540 17.69 2.23 27.04
N ASN A 541 18.72 1.57 27.58
CA ASN A 541 20.04 2.17 27.77
C ASN A 541 20.90 1.78 26.55
N PHE A 542 21.50 2.76 25.86
CA PHE A 542 22.24 2.52 24.62
C PHE A 542 23.41 1.57 24.81
N GLU A 543 24.10 1.63 25.95
CA GLU A 543 25.23 0.72 26.26
C GLU A 543 24.80 -0.76 26.40
N ASP A 544 23.54 -1.02 26.77
CA ASP A 544 23.01 -2.38 26.92
C ASP A 544 22.49 -2.96 25.60
N ALA A 545 22.19 -2.08 24.63
CA ALA A 545 21.66 -2.43 23.30
C ALA A 545 22.78 -3.00 22.42
#